data_AF-A0A093QJS4-F1
#
_entry.id   AF-A0A093QJS4-F1
#
_cell.length_a   1.000
_cell.length_b   1.000
_cell.length_c   1.000
_cell.angle_alpha   90.00
_cell.angle_beta   90.00
_cell.angle_gamma   90.00
#
_symmetry.space_group_name_H-M   'P 1'
#
loop_
_entity.id
_entity.type
_entity.pdbx_description
1 polymer ?
#
loop_
_entity_poly.entity_id
_entity_poly.type
_entity_poly.pdbx_seq_one_letter_code
_entity_poly.pdbx_strand_id
1 'polypeptide(L)'
;QYGGKEVLEQAIPAVLEGHLAVQEVLFDVKEAEVLVQEKASSKLLCRHPYPTISCVGRCTWSSRIFAFCVASSPESPDGSTFDCLVFASSSEQECEEIVGRIAAGFKHTEWFV
;
A
#
# COMPACT_ATOMS: atom_id res chain seq x y z
N GLN A 1 6.86 -15.22 -8.99
CA GLN A 1 7.48 -13.92 -8.67
C GLN A 1 6.47 -13.14 -7.86
N TYR A 2 6.80 -12.75 -6.63
CA TYR A 2 5.90 -11.98 -5.76
C TYR A 2 6.44 -10.56 -5.67
N GLY A 3 5.91 -9.67 -6.49
CA GLY A 3 6.38 -8.30 -6.64
C GLY A 3 6.37 -7.87 -8.09
N GLY A 4 5.83 -6.69 -8.36
CA GLY A 4 5.74 -6.13 -9.71
C GLY A 4 4.36 -5.61 -10.07
N LYS A 5 4.30 -4.92 -11.21
CA LYS A 5 3.09 -4.29 -11.75
C LYS A 5 1.92 -5.28 -11.91
N GLU A 6 2.22 -6.50 -12.38
CA GLU A 6 1.24 -7.55 -12.66
C GLU A 6 0.45 -7.97 -11.39
N VAL A 7 1.10 -7.97 -10.23
CA VAL A 7 0.46 -8.28 -8.95
C VAL A 7 -0.60 -7.23 -8.62
N LEU A 8 -0.28 -5.94 -8.79
CA LEU A 8 -1.20 -4.84 -8.51
C LEU A 8 -2.34 -4.79 -9.55
N GLU A 9 -2.06 -5.08 -10.82
CA GLU A 9 -3.07 -5.13 -11.88
C GLU A 9 -4.15 -6.19 -11.62
N GLN A 10 -3.80 -7.30 -10.98
CA GLN A 10 -4.75 -8.35 -10.60
C GLN A 10 -5.40 -8.11 -9.23
N ALA A 11 -4.62 -7.64 -8.25
CA ALA A 11 -5.09 -7.51 -6.87
C ALA A 11 -6.02 -6.30 -6.67
N ILE A 12 -5.79 -5.18 -7.35
CA ILE A 12 -6.63 -3.98 -7.20
C ILE A 12 -8.09 -4.29 -7.58
N PRO A 13 -8.40 -4.87 -8.76
CA PRO A 13 -9.77 -5.27 -9.09
C PRO A 13 -10.37 -6.23 -8.06
N ALA A 14 -9.63 -7.24 -7.63
CA ALA A 14 -10.12 -8.24 -6.67
C ALA A 14 -10.53 -7.62 -5.31
N VAL A 15 -9.77 -6.65 -4.81
CA VAL A 15 -10.10 -5.93 -3.57
C VAL A 15 -11.34 -5.05 -3.76
N LEU A 16 -11.45 -4.37 -4.90
CA LEU A 16 -12.60 -3.50 -5.20
C LEU A 16 -13.91 -4.30 -5.40
N GLU A 17 -13.82 -5.48 -6.01
CA GLU A 17 -14.95 -6.41 -6.17
C GLU A 17 -15.39 -7.04 -4.83
N GLY A 18 -14.52 -7.05 -3.82
CA GLY A 18 -14.83 -7.53 -2.48
C GLY A 18 -15.86 -6.68 -1.71
N HIS A 19 -16.27 -5.52 -2.25
CA HIS A 19 -17.26 -4.59 -1.64
C HIS A 19 -16.97 -4.28 -0.16
N LEU A 20 -15.70 -4.16 0.19
CA LEU A 20 -15.29 -3.77 1.54
C LEU A 20 -15.81 -2.36 1.86
N ALA A 21 -16.17 -2.13 3.12
CA ALA A 21 -16.61 -0.81 3.57
C ALA A 21 -15.47 0.21 3.37
N VAL A 22 -15.73 1.25 2.59
CA VAL A 22 -14.76 2.33 2.37
C VAL A 22 -14.66 3.15 3.64
N GLN A 23 -13.44 3.32 4.15
CA GLN A 23 -13.15 4.12 5.34
C GLN A 23 -12.25 5.30 4.97
N GLU A 24 -12.62 6.51 5.42
CA GLU A 24 -11.73 7.68 5.29
C GLU A 24 -10.55 7.57 6.26
N VAL A 25 -9.35 7.75 5.73
CA VAL A 25 -8.10 7.60 6.50
C VAL A 25 -7.19 8.81 6.34
N LEU A 26 -6.35 9.04 7.34
CA LEU A 26 -5.12 9.82 7.22
C LEU A 26 -4.00 8.87 6.78
N PHE A 27 -3.26 9.28 5.76
CA PHE A 27 -2.23 8.47 5.13
C PHE A 27 -0.88 9.18 5.25
N ASP A 28 -0.09 8.76 6.23
CA ASP A 28 1.19 9.39 6.57
C ASP A 28 2.35 8.59 6.00
N VAL A 29 3.05 9.17 5.02
CA VAL A 29 4.27 8.60 4.46
C VAL A 29 5.48 9.17 5.20
N LYS A 30 6.03 8.39 6.14
CA LYS A 30 7.20 8.75 6.95
C LYS A 30 8.51 8.26 6.31
N GLU A 31 9.63 8.59 6.95
CA GLU A 31 10.97 8.24 6.48
C GLU A 31 11.24 6.72 6.44
N ALA A 32 10.70 5.95 7.40
CA ALA A 32 10.96 4.51 7.52
C ALA A 32 9.70 3.64 7.35
N GLU A 33 8.52 4.24 7.30
CA GLU A 33 7.24 3.52 7.35
C GLU A 33 6.07 4.33 6.79
N VAL A 34 4.99 3.63 6.48
CA VAL A 34 3.68 4.20 6.19
C VAL A 34 2.77 3.97 7.39
N LEU A 35 2.06 5.02 7.83
CA LEU A 35 1.01 4.93 8.85
C LEU A 35 -0.34 5.23 8.24
N VAL A 36 -1.33 4.43 8.60
CA VAL A 36 -2.73 4.67 8.23
C VAL A 36 -3.54 4.83 9.50
N GLN A 37 -4.27 5.93 9.60
CA GLN A 37 -5.11 6.24 10.76
C GLN A 37 -6.53 6.52 10.31
N GLU A 38 -7.52 6.23 11.15
CA GLU A 38 -8.89 6.67 10.90
C GLU A 38 -8.98 8.20 10.99
N LYS A 39 -9.57 8.83 9.98
CA LYS A 39 -9.65 10.30 9.90
C LYS A 39 -10.47 10.93 11.03
N ALA A 40 -11.56 10.27 11.46
CA ALA A 40 -12.47 10.80 12.46
C ALA A 40 -11.89 10.77 13.89
N SER A 41 -11.08 9.77 14.21
CA SER A 41 -10.60 9.50 15.58
C SER A 41 -9.09 9.60 15.75
N SER A 42 -8.34 9.72 14.65
CA SER A 42 -6.87 9.56 14.59
C SER A 42 -6.38 8.23 15.17
N LYS A 43 -7.26 7.23 15.29
CA LYS A 43 -6.89 5.89 15.74
C LYS A 43 -6.01 5.23 14.68
N LEU A 44 -4.85 4.72 15.09
CA LEU A 44 -3.96 3.95 14.22
C LEU A 44 -4.66 2.66 13.76
N LEU A 45 -4.77 2.49 12.44
CA LEU A 45 -5.33 1.29 11.80
C LEU A 45 -4.22 0.30 11.47
N CYS A 46 -3.16 0.78 10.82
CA CYS A 46 -2.00 -0.04 10.50
C CYS A 46 -0.71 0.77 10.36
N ARG A 47 0.41 0.06 10.44
CA ARG A 47 1.77 0.56 10.31
C ARG A 47 2.58 -0.41 9.48
N HIS A 48 3.18 0.08 8.40
CA HIS A 48 3.93 -0.73 7.45
C HIS A 48 5.34 -0.17 7.29
N PRO A 49 6.35 -0.75 7.97
CA PRO A 49 7.75 -0.44 7.69
C PRO A 49 8.08 -0.74 6.23
N TYR A 50 8.90 0.09 5.58
CA TYR A 50 9.24 -0.12 4.17
C TYR A 50 9.82 -1.51 3.85
N PRO A 51 10.63 -2.16 4.71
CA PRO A 51 11.10 -3.53 4.46
C PRO A 51 9.99 -4.59 4.35
N THR A 52 8.77 -4.28 4.84
CA THR A 52 7.61 -5.17 4.73
C THR A 52 6.80 -4.94 3.45
N ILE A 53 7.03 -3.82 2.75
CA ILE A 53 6.34 -3.46 1.52
C ILE A 53 7.08 -4.08 0.34
N SER A 54 6.40 -4.91 -0.47
CA SER A 54 7.00 -5.61 -1.60
C SER A 54 6.83 -4.88 -2.94
N CYS A 55 5.74 -4.13 -3.11
CA CYS A 55 5.53 -3.27 -4.26
C CYS A 55 4.52 -2.16 -3.94
N VAL A 56 4.60 -1.06 -4.69
CA VAL A 56 3.64 0.05 -4.69
C VAL A 56 3.36 0.45 -6.14
N GLY A 57 2.14 0.87 -6.43
CA GLY A 57 1.81 1.34 -7.76
C GLY A 57 0.40 1.93 -7.86
N ARG A 58 0.15 2.50 -9.02
CA ARG A 58 -1.12 3.15 -9.37
C ARG A 58 -1.92 2.27 -10.31
N CYS A 59 -3.23 2.34 -10.18
CA CYS A 59 -4.17 1.72 -11.09
C CYS A 59 -4.10 2.37 -12.48
N THR A 60 -4.07 1.57 -13.55
CA THR A 60 -3.93 2.06 -14.93
C THR A 60 -5.21 2.67 -15.50
N TRP A 61 -6.37 2.25 -15.00
CA TRP A 61 -7.69 2.73 -15.46
C TRP A 61 -8.30 3.78 -14.52
N SER A 62 -7.69 4.05 -13.37
CA SER A 62 -8.11 5.11 -12.45
C SER A 62 -6.90 5.83 -11.87
N SER A 63 -6.75 7.10 -12.26
CA SER A 63 -5.60 7.92 -11.85
C SER A 63 -5.54 8.28 -10.37
N ARG A 64 -6.61 7.98 -9.61
CA ARG A 64 -6.75 8.27 -8.19
C ARG A 64 -6.59 7.04 -7.29
N ILE A 65 -6.55 5.85 -7.87
CA ILE A 65 -6.43 4.59 -7.12
C ILE A 65 -4.98 4.15 -7.11
N PHE A 66 -4.45 3.89 -5.92
CA PHE A 66 -3.15 3.27 -5.74
C PHE A 66 -3.25 2.11 -4.77
N ALA A 67 -2.24 1.26 -4.80
CA ALA A 67 -2.13 0.16 -3.87
C ALA A 67 -0.67 -0.17 -3.58
N PHE A 68 -0.45 -0.85 -2.46
CA PHE A 68 0.82 -1.48 -2.15
C PHE A 68 0.58 -2.84 -1.51
N CYS A 69 1.54 -3.75 -1.73
CA CYS A 69 1.52 -5.08 -1.14
C CYS A 69 2.46 -5.13 0.05
N VAL A 70 2.03 -5.77 1.12
CA VAL A 70 2.83 -6.00 2.33
C VAL A 70 2.93 -7.48 2.63
N ALA A 71 4.08 -7.93 3.13
CA ALA A 71 4.21 -9.29 3.62
C ALA A 71 3.23 -9.51 4.78
N SER A 72 2.40 -10.54 4.68
CA SER A 72 1.53 -10.97 5.77
C SER A 72 2.38 -11.50 6.94
N SER A 73 1.85 -11.41 8.16
CA SER A 73 2.53 -11.88 9.38
C SER A 73 3.06 -13.32 9.24
N PRO A 74 4.21 -13.67 9.83
CA PRO A 74 4.79 -15.03 9.81
C PRO A 74 3.91 -16.12 10.47
N GLU A 75 2.74 -15.78 11.00
CA GLU A 75 1.79 -16.73 11.57
C GLU A 75 0.92 -17.45 10.51
N SER A 76 1.08 -17.14 9.22
CA SER A 76 0.41 -17.87 8.14
C SER A 76 1.05 -19.26 7.91
N PRO A 77 0.29 -20.36 8.05
CA PRO A 77 0.84 -21.72 7.96
C PRO A 77 1.35 -22.12 6.55
N ASP A 78 0.99 -21.38 5.50
CA ASP A 78 1.21 -21.76 4.09
C ASP A 78 2.32 -20.96 3.36
N GLY A 79 3.18 -20.27 4.09
CA GLY A 79 4.29 -19.48 3.53
C GLY A 79 3.99 -17.98 3.43
N SER A 80 4.94 -17.22 2.87
CA SER A 80 4.88 -15.75 2.75
C SER A 80 3.74 -15.31 1.84
N THR A 81 2.56 -15.08 2.41
CA THR A 81 1.45 -14.42 1.72
C THR A 81 1.68 -12.90 1.72
N PHE A 82 1.01 -12.21 0.80
CA PHE A 82 1.05 -10.75 0.73
C PHE A 82 -0.37 -10.19 0.77
N ASP A 83 -0.58 -9.15 1.58
CA ASP A 83 -1.83 -8.40 1.62
C ASP A 83 -1.73 -7.20 0.68
N CYS A 84 -2.71 -7.05 -0.23
CA CYS A 84 -2.82 -5.89 -1.10
C CYS A 84 -3.75 -4.86 -0.47
N LEU A 85 -3.22 -3.68 -0.17
CA LEU A 85 -3.97 -2.58 0.41
C LEU A 85 -4.26 -1.54 -0.67
N VAL A 86 -5.54 -1.28 -0.94
CA VAL A 86 -6.00 -0.39 -1.99
C VAL A 86 -6.58 0.89 -1.38
N PHE A 87 -6.17 2.04 -1.92
CA PHE A 87 -6.57 3.36 -1.46
C PHE A 87 -7.02 4.23 -2.63
N ALA A 88 -7.93 5.16 -2.33
CA ALA A 88 -8.32 6.22 -3.23
C ALA A 88 -7.84 7.56 -2.67
N SER A 89 -7.16 8.32 -3.52
CA SER A 89 -6.74 9.69 -3.25
C SER A 89 -7.81 10.70 -3.68
N SER A 90 -7.72 11.91 -3.15
CA SER A 90 -8.58 13.05 -3.48
C SER A 90 -8.30 13.58 -4.90
N SER A 91 -7.06 13.43 -5.38
CA SER A 91 -6.63 13.90 -6.70
C SER A 91 -5.53 13.04 -7.30
N GLU A 92 -5.36 13.08 -8.63
CA GLU A 92 -4.27 12.37 -9.33
C GLU A 92 -2.89 12.83 -8.84
N GLN A 93 -2.72 14.13 -8.60
CA GLN A 93 -1.45 14.67 -8.10
C GLN A 93 -1.10 14.12 -6.71
N GLU A 94 -2.09 14.04 -5.81
CA GLU A 94 -1.91 13.42 -4.50
C GLU A 94 -1.56 11.93 -4.63
N CYS A 95 -2.22 11.21 -5.54
CA CYS A 95 -1.90 9.82 -5.83
C CYS A 95 -0.43 9.63 -6.27
N GLU A 96 0.04 10.46 -7.19
CA GLU A 96 1.41 10.40 -7.71
C GLU A 96 2.43 10.75 -6.63
N GLU A 97 2.16 11.76 -5.81
CA GLU A 97 3.02 12.12 -4.69
C GLU A 97 3.14 10.97 -3.69
N ILE A 98 2.02 10.36 -3.30
CA ILE A 98 2.01 9.25 -2.34
C ILE A 98 2.83 8.07 -2.88
N VAL A 99 2.54 7.63 -4.11
CA VAL A 99 3.26 6.51 -4.75
C VAL A 99 4.75 6.82 -4.87
N GLY A 100 5.10 8.04 -5.29
CA GLY A 100 6.49 8.48 -5.41
C GLY A 100 7.24 8.49 -4.08
N ARG A 101 6.60 8.97 -3.01
CA ARG A 101 7.20 9.00 -1.66
C ARG A 101 7.39 7.59 -1.08
N ILE A 102 6.44 6.68 -1.27
CA ILE A 102 6.60 5.28 -0.86
C ILE A 102 7.73 4.61 -1.65
N ALA A 103 7.79 4.81 -2.97
CA ALA A 103 8.86 4.25 -3.81
C ALA A 103 10.25 4.78 -3.41
N ALA A 104 10.34 6.08 -3.06
CA ALA A 104 11.56 6.66 -2.52
C ALA A 104 11.91 6.06 -1.14
N GLY A 105 10.94 5.93 -0.24
CA GLY A 105 11.13 5.31 1.08
C GLY A 105 11.64 3.88 0.99
N PHE A 106 11.04 3.07 0.12
CA PHE A 106 11.51 1.72 -0.22
C PHE A 106 13.00 1.74 -0.59
N LYS A 107 13.38 2.56 -1.58
CA LYS A 107 14.77 2.69 -2.07
C LYS A 107 15.76 3.13 -0.98
N HIS A 108 15.34 4.00 -0.05
CA HIS A 108 16.22 4.46 1.03
C HIS A 108 16.40 3.43 2.15
N THR A 109 15.50 2.45 2.25
CA THR A 109 15.56 1.37 3.24
C THR A 109 16.11 0.05 2.71
N GLU A 110 16.48 -0.01 1.43
CA GLU A 110 17.22 -1.14 0.88
C GLU A 110 18.61 -1.19 1.52
N TRP A 111 18.88 -2.24 2.30
CA TRP A 111 20.18 -2.48 2.89
C TRP A 111 21.13 -2.90 1.76
N PHE A 112 22.09 -2.04 1.43
CA PHE A 112 23.22 -2.42 0.58
C PHE A 112 24.04 -3.47 1.34
N VAL A 113 24.12 -4.68 0.78
CA VAL A 113 25.01 -5.74 1.25
C VAL A 113 26.39 -5.59 0.62
#